data_AF-A0A2D0JJS6-F1
#
_entry.id   AF-A0A2D0JJS6-F1
#
_cell.length_a   1.000
_cell.length_b   1.000
_cell.length_c   1.000
_cell.angle_alpha   90.00
_cell.angle_beta   90.00
_cell.angle_gamma   90.00
#
_symmetry.space_group_name_H-M   'P 1'
#
loop_
_entity.id
_entity.type
_entity.pdbx_description
1 polymer ?
#
loop_
_entity_poly.entity_id
_entity_poly.type
_entity_poly.pdbx_seq_one_letter_code
_entity_poly.pdbx_strand_id
1 'polypeptide(L)' 'MTVELKPCPFCGSNDLCPDYEDRGTSDEYAAWINCGGCGVDGPVTVWKSSYKDAERAAWELWNKREGK' A
#
# COMPACT_ATOMS: atom_id res chain seq x y z
N MET A 1 0.36 -5.15 15.69
CA MET A 1 -0.09 -3.74 15.60
C MET A 1 -0.86 -3.60 14.30
N THR A 2 -2.16 -3.37 14.36
CA THR A 2 -3.00 -3.09 13.18
C THR A 2 -3.08 -1.58 13.04
N VAL A 3 -2.16 -0.99 12.28
CA VAL A 3 -2.20 0.45 11.97
C VAL A 3 -3.38 0.66 11.03
N GLU A 4 -4.42 1.36 11.47
CA GLU A 4 -5.58 1.63 10.62
C GLU A 4 -5.18 2.51 9.42
N LEU A 5 -5.60 2.14 8.21
CA LEU A 5 -5.35 2.94 7.00
C LEU A 5 -6.22 4.19 7.03
N LYS A 6 -5.62 5.36 6.79
CA LYS A 6 -6.39 6.60 6.59
C LYS A 6 -7.25 6.47 5.31
N PRO A 7 -8.48 7.00 5.26
CA PRO A 7 -9.39 6.87 4.09
C PRO A 7 -8.78 7.39 2.79
N CYS A 8 -9.27 6.97 1.62
CA CYS A 8 -8.81 7.48 0.33
C CYS A 8 -8.89 9.02 0.27
N PRO A 9 -7.78 9.73 -0.03
CA PRO A 9 -7.78 11.19 -0.04
C PRO A 9 -8.56 11.80 -1.23
N PHE A 10 -8.94 10.98 -2.22
CA PHE A 10 -9.63 11.45 -3.42
C PHE A 10 -11.14 11.24 -3.38
N CYS A 11 -11.60 10.11 -2.79
CA CYS A 11 -13.03 9.76 -2.75
C CYS A 11 -13.57 9.52 -1.33
N GLY A 12 -12.72 9.55 -0.30
CA GLY A 12 -13.10 9.31 1.10
C GLY A 12 -13.41 7.86 1.45
N SER A 13 -13.29 6.92 0.50
CA SER A 13 -13.58 5.50 0.75
C SER A 13 -12.58 4.85 1.72
N ASN A 14 -13.08 3.92 2.53
CA ASN A 14 -12.27 3.02 3.36
C ASN A 14 -12.05 1.65 2.69
N ASP A 15 -12.57 1.45 1.48
CA ASP A 15 -12.30 0.26 0.66
C ASP A 15 -10.88 0.37 0.09
N LEU A 16 -9.93 -0.14 0.88
CA LEU A 16 -8.49 -0.03 0.68
C LEU A 16 -7.86 -1.40 0.86
N CYS A 17 -7.14 -1.88 -0.15
CA CYS A 17 -6.49 -3.18 -0.15
C CYS A 17 -5.03 -3.04 -0.61
N PRO A 18 -4.09 -3.79 -0.03
CA PRO A 18 -2.75 -3.87 -0.57
C PRO A 18 -2.73 -4.70 -1.86
N ASP A 19 -1.98 -4.22 -2.84
CA ASP A 19 -1.63 -4.94 -4.06
C ASP A 19 -0.10 -5.03 -4.18
N TYR A 20 0.39 -5.94 -5.03
CA TYR A 20 1.79 -6.38 -5.00
C TYR A 20 2.37 -6.61 -6.39
N GLU A 21 3.67 -6.34 -6.50
CA GLU A 21 4.52 -6.80 -7.58
C GLU A 21 5.56 -7.76 -7.00
N ASP A 22 5.79 -8.87 -7.70
CA ASP A 22 6.77 -9.89 -7.36
C ASP A 22 7.80 -9.96 -8.50
N ARG A 23 9.10 -9.93 -8.15
CA ARG A 23 10.22 -10.13 -9.09
C ARG A 23 10.50 -11.59 -9.43
N GLY A 24 9.61 -12.49 -9.06
CA GLY A 24 9.68 -13.92 -9.30
C GLY A 24 10.69 -14.57 -8.36
N THR A 25 11.87 -14.93 -8.89
CA THR A 25 12.80 -15.84 -8.19
C THR A 25 13.62 -15.19 -7.08
N SER A 26 13.51 -13.88 -6.85
CA SER A 26 14.35 -13.16 -5.89
C SER A 26 13.74 -12.99 -4.49
N ASP A 27 12.55 -13.53 -4.22
CA ASP A 27 11.78 -13.25 -2.99
C ASP A 27 11.67 -11.75 -2.71
N GLU A 28 11.64 -10.93 -3.76
CA GLU A 28 11.53 -9.48 -3.69
C GLU A 28 10.12 -9.04 -4.06
N TYR A 29 9.49 -8.31 -3.14
CA TYR A 29 8.12 -7.84 -3.26
C TYR A 29 8.08 -6.32 -3.13
N ALA A 30 7.39 -5.66 -4.06
CA ALA A 30 6.94 -4.28 -3.89
C ALA A 30 5.42 -4.30 -3.66
N ALA A 31 4.92 -3.34 -2.89
CA ALA A 31 3.49 -3.24 -2.60
C ALA A 31 3.01 -1.80 -2.70
N TRP A 32 1.71 -1.62 -2.89
CA TRP A 32 1.02 -0.33 -2.78
C TRP A 32 -0.39 -0.57 -2.24
N ILE A 33 -1.09 0.51 -1.87
CA ILE A 33 -2.51 0.43 -1.51
C ILE A 33 -3.34 0.84 -2.72
N ASN A 34 -4.26 -0.02 -3.15
CA ASN A 34 -5.28 0.28 -4.13
C ASN A 34 -6.58 0.69 -3.42
N CYS A 35 -7.29 1.68 -3.96
CA CYS A 35 -8.63 2.03 -3.50
C CYS A 35 -9.71 1.39 -4.38
N GLY A 36 -10.51 0.48 -3.82
CA GLY A 36 -11.63 -0.13 -4.54
C GLY A 36 -12.77 0.85 -4.86
N GLY A 37 -12.84 2.00 -4.16
CA GLY A 37 -13.85 3.02 -4.39
C GLY A 37 -13.65 3.87 -5.65
N CYS A 38 -12.40 4.23 -6.00
CA CYS A 38 -12.11 5.07 -7.17
C CYS A 38 -10.98 4.53 -8.06
N GLY A 39 -10.40 3.37 -7.73
CA GLY A 39 -9.35 2.71 -8.50
C GLY A 39 -7.98 3.39 -8.42
N VAL A 40 -7.78 4.38 -7.55
CA VAL A 40 -6.47 5.05 -7.43
C VAL A 40 -5.46 4.14 -6.73
N ASP A 41 -4.26 4.09 -7.28
CA ASP A 41 -3.12 3.44 -6.67
C ASP A 41 -2.31 4.41 -5.82
N GLY A 42 -1.89 3.93 -4.66
CA GLY A 42 -0.94 4.59 -3.80
C GLY A 42 0.50 4.51 -4.31
N PRO A 43 1.44 5.16 -3.61
CA PRO A 43 2.85 5.04 -3.92
C PRO A 43 3.35 3.61 -3.74
N VAL A 44 4.15 3.14 -4.69
CA VAL A 44 4.80 1.82 -4.67
C VAL A 44 5.97 1.83 -3.68
N THR A 45 6.09 0.78 -2.87
CA THR A 45 7.20 0.62 -1.93
C THR A 45 8.52 0.33 -2.63
N VAL A 46 9.62 0.52 -1.92
CA VAL A 46 10.86 -0.18 -2.28
C VAL A 46 10.67 -1.70 -2.19
N TRP A 47 11.43 -2.44 -2.98
CA TRP A 47 11.47 -3.90 -2.92
C TRP A 47 11.88 -4.38 -1.52
N LYS A 48 11.15 -5.37 -0.99
CA LYS A 48 11.37 -6.01 0.30
C LYS A 48 11.53 -7.51 0.14
N SER A 49 12.28 -8.14 1.02
CA SER A 49 12.53 -9.59 1.01
C SER A 49 11.37 -10.44 1.54
N SER A 50 10.18 -9.85 1.76
CA SER A 50 8.98 -10.57 2.18
C SER A 50 7.69 -9.81 1.86
N TYR A 51 6.61 -10.55 1.57
CA TYR A 51 5.26 -9.98 1.40
C TYR A 51 4.82 -9.11 2.59
N LYS A 52 5.08 -9.59 3.81
CA LYS A 52 4.65 -8.89 5.04
C LYS A 52 5.38 -7.56 5.24
N ASP A 53 6.65 -7.49 4.85
CA ASP A 53 7.42 -6.25 4.95
C ASP A 53 7.02 -5.25 3.86
N ALA A 54 6.71 -5.74 2.66
CA ALA A 54 6.17 -4.92 1.58
C ALA A 54 4.80 -4.33 1.96
N GLU A 55 3.88 -5.16 2.45
CA GLU A 55 2.56 -4.74 2.93
C GLU A 55 2.68 -3.66 4.00
N ARG A 56 3.49 -3.89 5.04
CA ARG A 56 3.70 -2.89 6.10
C ARG A 56 4.25 -1.58 5.56
N ALA A 57 5.21 -1.64 4.64
CA ALA A 57 5.77 -0.45 4.02
C ALA A 57 4.72 0.31 3.19
N ALA A 58 3.81 -0.39 2.49
CA ALA A 58 2.73 0.24 1.74
C ALA A 58 1.75 0.95 2.67
N TRP A 59 1.42 0.33 3.80
CA TRP A 59 0.56 0.94 4.83
C TRP A 59 1.19 2.21 5.42
N GLU A 60 2.47 2.14 5.76
CA GLU A 60 3.22 3.29 6.26
C GLU A 60 3.27 4.43 5.24
N LEU A 61 3.57 4.13 3.97
CA LEU A 61 3.60 5.12 2.89
C LEU A 61 2.24 5.76 2.64
N TRP A 62 1.18 4.95 2.58
CA TRP A 62 -0.19 5.43 2.42
C TRP A 62 -0.59 6.39 3.54
N ASN A 63 -0.24 6.06 4.78
CA ASN A 63 -0.57 6.86 5.95
C ASN A 63 0.35 8.08 6.15
N LYS A 64 1.60 8.01 5.67
CA LYS A 64 2.58 9.10 5.76
C LYS A 64 2.23 10.29 4.86
N ARG A 65 1.33 10.12 3.88
CA ARG A 65 0.90 11.22 3.00
C ARG A 65 0.62 12.47 3.81
N GLU A 66 1.26 13.57 3.43
CA GLU A 66 0.99 14.88 4.04
C GLU A 66 -0.48 15.20 3.78
N GLY A 67 -1.28 15.23 4.85
CA GLY A 67 -2.67 15.62 4.74
C GLY A 67 -2.72 17.07 4.27
N LYS A 68 -3.42 17.32 3.16
CA LYS A 68 -4.01 18.63 2.92
C LYS A 68 -5.37 18.67 3.60
#